data_AF-A0A7L1I2A6-F1
#
_entry.id   AF-A0A7L1I2A6-F1
#
_cell.length_a   1.000
_cell.length_b   1.000
_cell.length_c   1.000
_cell.angle_alpha   90.00
_cell.angle_beta   90.00
_cell.angle_gamma   90.00
#
_symmetry.space_group_name_H-M   'P 1'
#
loop_
_entity.id
_entity.type
_entity.pdbx_description
1 polymer ?
#
loop_
_entity_poly.entity_id
_entity_poly.type
_entity_poly.pdbx_seq_one_letter_code
_entity_poly.pdbx_strand_id
1 'polypeptide(L)'
;QKCCICRLPGASVTCRGRRCRRTFHFPCGIERGCISQFFGEFKSFCWKHRPVQRVRALQQQPQSCLICLEGVAERPCYDTLVCPACTSAWFHRRCIQGQALSSALYHFRCPLCQNVDRFQEEMFRLGIKIPDR
;
A
#
# COMPACT_ATOMS: atom_id res chain seq x y z
N GLN A 1 -23.34 -8.26 -10.16
CA GLN A 1 -22.03 -7.85 -10.70
C GLN A 1 -21.07 -9.05 -10.71
N LYS A 2 -20.31 -9.28 -11.80
CA LYS A 2 -19.32 -10.38 -11.91
C LYS A 2 -17.91 -9.89 -11.63
N CYS A 3 -17.12 -10.70 -10.92
CA CYS A 3 -15.71 -10.40 -10.63
C CYS A 3 -14.87 -10.45 -11.90
N CYS A 4 -14.07 -9.42 -12.18
CA CYS A 4 -13.17 -9.41 -13.33
C CYS A 4 -11.94 -10.32 -13.17
N ILE A 5 -11.73 -10.90 -11.99
CA ILE A 5 -10.60 -11.79 -11.66
C ILE A 5 -11.07 -13.25 -11.75
N CYS A 6 -11.97 -13.69 -10.86
CA CYS A 6 -12.44 -15.08 -10.81
C CYS A 6 -13.70 -15.37 -11.66
N ARG A 7 -14.31 -14.35 -12.28
CA ARG A 7 -15.53 -14.44 -13.12
C ARG A 7 -16.82 -14.87 -12.41
N LEU A 8 -16.77 -15.17 -11.12
CA LEU A 8 -17.94 -15.49 -10.29
C LEU A 8 -18.79 -14.25 -9.95
N PRO A 9 -20.11 -14.41 -9.71
CA PRO A 9 -20.98 -13.33 -9.28
C PRO A 9 -20.68 -12.86 -7.84
N GLY A 10 -21.28 -11.73 -7.43
CA GLY A 10 -21.18 -11.20 -6.05
C GLY A 10 -20.04 -10.21 -5.82
N ALA A 11 -19.36 -9.74 -6.86
CA ALA A 11 -18.30 -8.75 -6.74
C ALA A 11 -18.88 -7.36 -6.44
N SER A 12 -18.38 -6.69 -5.40
CA SER A 12 -18.89 -5.38 -4.95
C SER A 12 -17.87 -4.24 -5.05
N VAL A 13 -16.56 -4.54 -5.16
CA VAL A 13 -15.52 -3.51 -5.18
C VAL A 13 -15.27 -3.05 -6.61
N THR A 14 -15.44 -1.76 -6.89
CA THR A 14 -15.24 -1.19 -8.23
C THR A 14 -14.05 -0.25 -8.26
N CYS A 15 -13.22 -0.38 -9.30
CA CYS A 15 -12.06 0.48 -9.48
C CYS A 15 -12.46 1.93 -9.76
N ARG A 16 -11.93 2.88 -8.99
CA ARG A 16 -12.10 4.32 -9.16
C ARG A 16 -11.15 5.00 -10.16
N GLY A 17 -10.43 4.21 -10.96
CA GLY A 17 -9.60 4.73 -12.04
C GLY A 17 -10.44 5.32 -13.18
N ARG A 18 -9.92 6.36 -13.84
CA ARG A 18 -10.62 7.04 -14.95
C ARG A 18 -11.01 6.04 -16.03
N ARG A 19 -12.31 6.00 -16.39
CA ARG A 19 -12.89 5.09 -17.39
C ARG A 19 -12.65 3.59 -17.08
N CYS A 20 -12.39 3.23 -15.82
CA CYS A 20 -12.28 1.83 -15.43
C CYS A 20 -13.62 1.28 -14.96
N ARG A 21 -14.06 0.16 -15.54
CA ARG A 21 -15.29 -0.57 -15.14
C ARG A 21 -14.97 -1.91 -14.48
N ARG A 22 -13.74 -2.10 -13.99
CA ARG A 22 -13.34 -3.35 -13.33
C ARG A 22 -13.99 -3.41 -11.94
N THR A 23 -14.82 -4.41 -11.74
CA THR A 23 -15.37 -4.79 -10.45
C THR A 23 -14.78 -6.12 -10.02
N PHE A 24 -14.47 -6.29 -8.73
CA PHE A 24 -13.82 -7.47 -8.19
C PHE A 24 -14.34 -7.76 -6.76
N HIS A 25 -14.24 -9.02 -6.32
CA HIS A 25 -14.40 -9.32 -4.90
C HIS A 25 -13.24 -8.71 -4.13
N PHE A 26 -13.48 -8.29 -2.89
CA PHE A 26 -12.42 -7.74 -2.05
C PHE A 26 -11.23 -8.72 -1.85
N PRO A 27 -11.43 -10.01 -1.52
CA PRO A 27 -10.34 -10.99 -1.43
C PRO A 27 -9.57 -11.16 -2.75
N CYS A 28 -10.26 -11.34 -3.88
CA CYS A 28 -9.60 -11.42 -5.20
C CYS A 28 -8.78 -10.16 -5.50
N GLY A 29 -9.26 -9.00 -5.07
CA GLY A 29 -8.53 -7.74 -5.18
C GLY A 29 -7.21 -7.78 -4.43
N ILE A 30 -7.20 -8.25 -3.17
CA ILE A 30 -5.99 -8.38 -2.35
C ILE A 30 -4.99 -9.30 -3.04
N GLU A 31 -5.43 -10.50 -3.45
CA GLU A 31 -4.58 -11.50 -4.13
C GLU A 31 -3.97 -10.97 -5.43
N ARG A 32 -4.73 -10.14 -6.16
CA ARG A 32 -4.27 -9.55 -7.42
C ARG A 32 -3.44 -8.27 -7.24
N GLY A 33 -3.24 -7.82 -6.00
CA GLY A 33 -2.53 -6.59 -5.69
C GLY A 33 -3.29 -5.32 -6.09
N CYS A 34 -4.61 -5.33 -5.95
CA CYS A 34 -5.44 -4.13 -5.93
C CYS A 34 -5.21 -3.35 -4.62
N ILE A 35 -5.49 -2.05 -4.63
CA ILE A 35 -5.40 -1.19 -3.44
C ILE A 35 -6.81 -0.74 -3.06
N SER A 36 -7.18 -0.91 -1.80
CA SER A 36 -8.36 -0.29 -1.20
C SER A 36 -7.91 0.70 -0.15
N GLN A 37 -8.39 1.93 -0.27
CA GLN A 37 -8.12 3.01 0.68
C GLN A 37 -9.18 2.97 1.78
N PHE A 38 -8.74 3.12 3.03
CA PHE A 38 -9.61 3.07 4.22
C PHE A 38 -9.87 4.46 4.81
N PHE A 39 -9.80 5.49 3.98
CA PHE A 39 -9.98 6.89 4.35
C PHE A 39 -10.84 7.62 3.30
N GLY A 40 -11.43 8.74 3.69
CA GLY A 40 -12.25 9.58 2.82
C GLY A 40 -13.39 8.81 2.16
N GLU A 41 -13.44 8.79 0.83
CA GLU A 41 -14.48 8.08 0.05
C GLU A 41 -14.24 6.56 -0.10
N PHE A 42 -13.29 5.97 0.65
CA PHE A 42 -12.98 4.53 0.61
C PHE A 42 -12.71 3.98 -0.80
N LYS A 43 -11.90 4.71 -1.58
CA LYS A 43 -11.65 4.39 -3.00
C LYS A 43 -10.86 3.10 -3.15
N SER A 44 -11.26 2.26 -4.11
CA SER A 44 -10.49 1.09 -4.51
C SER A 44 -9.96 1.21 -5.94
N PHE A 45 -8.80 0.62 -6.20
CA PHE A 45 -8.10 0.69 -7.47
C PHE A 45 -7.62 -0.70 -7.89
N CYS A 46 -7.92 -1.10 -9.12
CA CYS A 46 -7.43 -2.36 -9.68
C CYS A 46 -5.90 -2.33 -9.86
N TRP A 47 -5.28 -3.49 -10.04
CA TRP A 47 -3.82 -3.64 -10.26
C TRP A 47 -3.22 -2.76 -11.37
N LYS A 48 -4.03 -2.27 -12.33
CA LYS A 48 -3.59 -1.33 -13.38
C LYS A 48 -3.70 0.15 -13.00
N HIS A 49 -4.57 0.50 -12.07
CA HIS A 49 -4.88 1.89 -11.69
C HIS A 49 -4.53 2.19 -10.24
N ARG A 50 -3.94 1.22 -9.53
CA ARG A 50 -3.51 1.40 -8.16
C ARG A 50 -2.47 2.53 -8.07
N PRO A 51 -2.48 3.30 -6.98
CA PRO A 51 -1.42 4.26 -6.75
C PRO A 51 -0.06 3.56 -6.69
N VAL A 52 0.95 4.23 -7.23
CA VAL A 52 2.35 3.82 -7.16
C VAL A 52 3.16 4.94 -6.53
N GLN A 53 4.27 4.60 -5.89
CA GLN A 53 5.22 5.59 -5.39
C GLN A 53 6.05 6.12 -6.55
N ARG A 54 6.09 7.44 -6.71
CA ARG A 54 6.89 8.12 -7.75
C ARG A 54 8.19 8.65 -7.15
N VAL A 55 8.86 7.83 -6.35
CA VAL A 55 10.15 8.18 -5.75
C VAL A 55 11.23 7.63 -6.68
N ARG A 56 12.14 8.48 -7.16
CA ARG A 56 13.38 8.02 -7.79
C ARG A 56 14.17 7.34 -6.68
N ALA A 57 14.23 6.01 -6.68
CA ALA A 57 15.10 5.29 -5.75
C ALA A 57 16.51 5.86 -5.94
N LEU A 58 17.04 6.52 -4.91
CA LEU A 58 18.42 6.95 -4.90
C LEU A 58 19.26 5.68 -5.04
N GLN A 59 20.12 5.67 -6.05
CA GLN A 59 21.07 4.58 -6.27
C GLN A 59 21.92 4.41 -5.02
N GLN A 60 22.36 3.16 -4.81
CA GLN A 60 23.44 2.72 -3.92
C GLN A 60 23.01 2.17 -2.55
N GLN A 61 22.38 0.99 -2.55
CA GLN A 61 22.72 -0.17 -1.69
C GLN A 61 21.64 -1.27 -1.78
N PRO A 62 21.96 -2.55 -1.48
CA PRO A 62 20.94 -3.55 -1.22
C PRO A 62 20.00 -3.05 -0.13
N GLN A 63 18.73 -2.88 -0.48
CA GLN A 63 17.71 -2.40 0.45
C GLN A 63 17.16 -3.60 1.22
N SER A 64 17.22 -3.53 2.55
CA SER A 64 16.53 -4.46 3.43
C SER A 64 15.31 -3.79 4.06
N CYS A 65 14.31 -4.59 4.39
CA CYS A 65 13.13 -4.14 5.12
C CYS A 65 13.57 -3.74 6.54
N LEU A 66 13.31 -2.50 6.97
CA LEU A 66 13.70 -2.04 8.32
C LEU A 66 12.96 -2.76 9.47
N ILE A 67 11.97 -3.61 9.16
CA ILE A 67 11.17 -4.32 10.16
C ILE A 67 11.63 -5.78 10.31
N CYS A 68 11.82 -6.50 9.20
CA CYS A 68 12.24 -7.92 9.24
C CYS A 68 13.70 -8.15 8.86
N LEU A 69 14.41 -7.11 8.41
CA LEU A 69 15.81 -7.15 7.97
C LEU A 69 16.10 -8.03 6.74
N GLU A 70 15.07 -8.58 6.10
CA GLU A 70 15.18 -9.32 4.84
C GLU A 70 15.22 -8.39 3.63
N GLY A 71 15.78 -8.86 2.51
CA GLY A 71 15.89 -8.10 1.27
C GLY A 71 14.53 -7.71 0.69
N VAL A 72 14.43 -6.50 0.15
CA VAL A 72 13.23 -6.02 -0.58
C VAL A 72 13.53 -5.87 -2.07
N ALA A 73 12.50 -5.62 -2.88
CA ALA A 73 12.72 -5.30 -4.29
C ALA A 73 13.53 -4.00 -4.45
N GLU A 74 14.38 -3.94 -5.48
CA GLU A 74 15.23 -2.79 -5.79
C GLU A 74 14.45 -1.51 -6.13
N ARG A 75 13.16 -1.62 -6.41
CA ARG A 75 12.28 -0.52 -6.79
C ARG A 75 10.95 -0.60 -6.05
N PRO A 76 10.35 0.55 -5.69
CA PRO A 76 9.02 0.56 -5.10
C PRO A 76 8.00 -0.13 -6.01
N CYS A 77 7.24 -1.05 -5.44
CA CYS A 77 6.23 -1.83 -6.14
C CYS A 77 5.03 -2.06 -5.22
N TYR A 78 4.16 -3.03 -5.54
CA TYR A 78 3.05 -3.34 -4.63
C TYR A 78 3.55 -3.89 -3.29
N ASP A 79 4.53 -4.79 -3.33
CA ASP A 79 5.05 -5.50 -2.16
C ASP A 79 6.18 -4.76 -1.42
N THR A 80 6.79 -3.76 -2.06
CA THR A 80 7.90 -2.99 -1.50
C THR A 80 7.57 -1.50 -1.49
N LEU A 81 7.52 -0.93 -0.29
CA LEU A 81 7.20 0.48 -0.05
C LEU A 81 8.40 1.22 0.52
N VAL A 82 8.47 2.53 0.28
CA VAL A 82 9.51 3.43 0.78
C VAL A 82 8.91 4.63 1.50
N CYS A 83 9.58 5.13 2.55
CA CYS A 83 9.19 6.38 3.17
C CYS A 83 9.40 7.56 2.20
N PRO A 84 8.37 8.36 1.90
CA PRO A 84 8.49 9.49 0.96
C PRO A 84 9.27 10.69 1.53
N ALA A 85 9.49 10.74 2.85
CA ALA A 85 10.18 11.83 3.51
C ALA A 85 11.70 11.67 3.43
N CYS A 86 12.22 10.52 3.85
CA CYS A 86 13.67 10.27 3.86
C CYS A 86 14.18 9.47 2.64
N THR A 87 13.31 8.77 1.92
CA THR A 87 13.65 7.90 0.76
C THR A 87 14.63 6.75 1.05
N SER A 88 15.08 6.59 2.29
CA SER A 88 16.02 5.55 2.73
C SER A 88 15.39 4.45 3.57
N ALA A 89 14.14 4.62 4.01
CA ALA A 89 13.45 3.61 4.81
C ALA A 89 12.55 2.75 3.92
N TRP A 90 12.88 1.46 3.81
CA TRP A 90 12.20 0.50 2.93
C TRP A 90 11.50 -0.59 3.73
N PHE A 91 10.37 -1.06 3.21
CA PHE A 91 9.50 -1.99 3.91
C PHE A 91 8.84 -2.97 2.94
N HIS A 92 8.71 -4.22 3.38
CA HIS A 92 7.68 -5.09 2.83
C HIS A 92 6.29 -4.55 3.20
N ARG A 93 5.37 -4.55 2.23
CA ARG A 93 3.97 -4.15 2.43
C ARG A 93 3.34 -4.88 3.62
N ARG A 94 3.63 -6.18 3.75
CA ARG A 94 3.13 -7.02 4.85
C ARG A 94 3.70 -6.59 6.20
N CYS A 95 5.00 -6.32 6.27
CA CYS A 95 5.66 -5.89 7.50
C CYS A 95 5.12 -4.53 7.97
N ILE A 96 5.03 -3.55 7.06
CA ILE A 96 4.53 -2.23 7.44
C ILE A 96 3.04 -2.23 7.78
N GLN A 97 2.24 -3.09 7.13
CA GLN A 97 0.85 -3.32 7.51
C GLN A 97 0.75 -3.91 8.93
N GLY A 98 1.62 -4.84 9.29
CA GLY A 98 1.70 -5.38 10.65
C GLY A 98 2.07 -4.29 11.67
N GLN A 99 3.11 -3.50 11.38
CA GLN A 99 3.52 -2.38 12.24
C GLN A 99 2.39 -1.35 12.43
N ALA A 100 1.67 -0.99 11.36
CA ALA A 100 0.54 -0.08 11.44
C ALA A 100 -0.58 -0.59 12.36
N LEU A 101 -0.88 -1.89 12.29
CA LEU A 101 -1.91 -2.51 13.13
C LEU A 101 -1.49 -2.56 14.61
N SER A 102 -0.21 -2.73 14.89
CA SER A 102 0.32 -2.77 16.27
C SER A 102 0.51 -1.38 16.89
N SER A 103 0.94 -0.39 16.09
CA SER A 103 1.31 0.93 16.61
C SER A 103 0.12 1.89 16.75
N ALA A 104 -0.97 1.64 16.00
CA ALA A 104 -2.11 2.55 15.85
C ALA A 104 -1.71 3.96 15.34
N LEU A 105 -2.70 4.81 15.08
CA LEU A 105 -2.54 6.11 14.42
C LEU A 105 -1.48 7.00 15.08
N TYR A 106 -1.50 7.13 16.40
CA TYR A 106 -0.65 8.10 17.12
C TYR A 106 0.85 7.73 17.15
N HIS A 107 1.19 6.45 16.98
CA HIS A 107 2.59 6.00 17.01
C HIS A 107 3.09 5.51 15.66
N PHE A 108 2.25 5.52 14.63
CA PHE A 108 2.65 5.05 13.30
C PHE A 108 3.45 6.12 12.56
N ARG A 109 4.77 6.04 12.68
CA ARG A 109 5.73 6.97 12.08
C ARG A 109 6.88 6.23 11.41
N CYS A 110 7.60 6.90 10.53
CA CYS A 110 8.79 6.30 9.92
C CYS A 110 9.81 5.92 11.01
N PRO A 111 10.26 4.65 11.12
CA PRO A 111 11.24 4.25 12.14
C PRO A 111 12.60 4.95 11.99
N LEU A 112 12.94 5.41 10.77
CA LEU A 112 14.24 6.01 10.49
C LEU A 112 14.26 7.53 10.72
N CYS A 113 13.33 8.27 10.10
CA CYS A 113 13.33 9.74 10.15
C CYS A 113 12.25 10.33 11.06
N GLN A 114 11.44 9.49 11.70
CA GLN A 114 10.35 9.88 12.61
C GLN A 114 9.25 10.77 11.99
N ASN A 115 9.30 11.04 10.68
CA ASN A 115 8.25 11.79 10.01
C ASN A 115 6.91 11.03 10.11
N VAL A 116 5.87 11.75 10.53
CA VAL A 116 4.51 11.25 10.69
C VAL A 116 3.69 11.62 9.45
N ASP A 117 3.57 12.92 9.16
CA ASP A 117 2.57 13.43 8.20
C ASP A 117 2.71 12.82 6.80
N ARG A 118 3.88 13.00 6.16
CA ARG A 118 4.12 12.50 4.79
C ARG A 118 4.16 10.99 4.77
N PHE A 119 4.63 10.36 5.85
CA PHE A 119 4.70 8.92 5.96
C PHE A 119 3.30 8.30 6.01
N GLN A 120 2.46 8.74 6.95
CA GLN A 120 1.10 8.24 7.11
C GLN A 120 0.26 8.50 5.86
N GLU A 121 0.29 9.73 5.33
CA GLU A 121 -0.47 10.10 4.12
C GLU A 121 -0.16 9.14 2.96
N GLU A 122 1.12 8.86 2.73
CA GLU A 122 1.54 7.97 1.66
C GLU A 122 1.18 6.51 1.94
N MET A 123 1.35 6.02 3.17
CA MET A 123 0.94 4.66 3.54
C MET A 123 -0.57 4.47 3.39
N PHE A 124 -1.37 5.44 3.82
CA PHE A 124 -2.82 5.47 3.59
C PHE A 124 -3.15 5.43 2.10
N ARG A 125 -2.54 6.32 1.31
CA ARG A 125 -2.74 6.39 -0.14
C ARG A 125 -2.47 5.05 -0.81
N LEU A 126 -1.46 4.33 -0.35
CA LEU A 126 -1.06 3.01 -0.83
C LEU A 126 -1.90 1.86 -0.23
N GLY A 127 -2.93 2.16 0.58
CA GLY A 127 -3.86 1.19 1.14
C GLY A 127 -3.33 0.40 2.33
N ILE A 128 -2.36 0.95 3.07
CA ILE A 128 -2.01 0.44 4.40
C ILE A 128 -3.12 0.88 5.36
N LYS A 129 -3.73 -0.09 6.04
CA LYS A 129 -4.75 0.17 7.05
C LYS A 129 -4.08 0.58 8.36
N ILE A 130 -4.36 1.78 8.85
CA ILE A 130 -3.89 2.29 10.14
C ILE A 130 -5.14 2.52 11.01
N PRO A 131 -5.31 1.78 12.12
CA PRO A 131 -6.46 1.93 13.00
C PRO A 131 -6.32 3.16 13.92
N ASP A 132 -7.43 3.83 14.18
CA ASP A 132 -7.57 4.96 15.11
C ASP A 132 -7.94 4.50 16.53
N ARG A 133 -7.17 3.55 17.08
CA ARG A 133 -7.42 2.99 18.43
C ARG A 133 -6.79 3.82 19.52
#